data_AF-A0A8D6XQR1-F1
#
_entry.id   AF-A0A8D6XQR1-F1
#
_cell.length_a   1.000
_cell.length_b   1.000
_cell.length_c   1.000
_cell.angle_alpha   90.00
_cell.angle_beta   90.00
_cell.angle_gamma   90.00
#
_symmetry.space_group_name_H-M   'P 1'
#
loop_
_entity.id
_entity.type
_entity.pdbx_description
1 polymer ?
#
loop_
_entity_poly.entity_id
_entity_poly.type
_entity_poly.pdbx_seq_one_letter_code
_entity_poly.pdbx_strand_id
1 'polypeptide(L)'
;MSAIAMAFVMGGSILKINEAEKSGAWGGFMVSVIFFITTLILFANSDKVARSDVPMLAIAKEVNPIFATLYALVIFGLIFNTVFSLYYALGKRFSAGSDKRFKFFVAAFALSGFSISFMGFRQLVAVMYPIIGYLGLLMLVVLVVAS
;
A
#
# COMPACT_ATOMS: atom_id res chain seq x y z
N MET A 1 -5.04 9.66 -5.82
CA MET A 1 -6.41 9.09 -5.89
C MET A 1 -6.52 8.01 -6.99
N SER A 2 -5.42 7.38 -7.42
CA SER A 2 -5.31 6.88 -8.82
C SER A 2 -5.04 5.38 -9.01
N ALA A 3 -4.63 4.58 -8.02
CA ALA A 3 -4.42 3.15 -8.28
C ALA A 3 -5.67 2.32 -7.97
N ILE A 4 -6.08 2.25 -6.71
CA ILE A 4 -7.21 1.40 -6.28
C ILE A 4 -8.56 1.98 -6.74
N ALA A 5 -8.78 3.29 -6.55
CA ALA A 5 -10.01 3.93 -7.01
C ALA A 5 -10.15 3.90 -8.55
N MET A 6 -9.04 4.01 -9.28
CA MET A 6 -9.05 3.92 -10.74
C MET A 6 -9.14 2.45 -11.21
N ALA A 7 -8.62 1.48 -10.46
CA ALA A 7 -8.86 0.05 -10.71
C ALA A 7 -10.33 -0.32 -10.50
N PHE A 8 -10.99 0.22 -9.46
CA PHE A 8 -12.44 0.06 -9.26
C PHE A 8 -13.26 0.78 -10.35
N VAL A 9 -12.89 2.00 -10.73
CA VAL A 9 -13.57 2.76 -11.80
C VAL A 9 -13.34 2.11 -13.17
N MET A 10 -12.13 1.64 -13.49
CA MET A 10 -11.82 0.90 -14.72
C MET A 10 -12.51 -0.47 -14.72
N GLY A 11 -12.52 -1.19 -13.59
CA GLY A 11 -13.27 -2.44 -13.45
C GLY A 11 -14.78 -2.27 -13.62
N GLY A 12 -15.33 -1.12 -13.21
CA GLY A 12 -16.74 -0.77 -13.41
C GLY A 12 -17.07 -0.15 -14.78
N SER A 13 -16.08 0.37 -15.53
CA SER A 13 -16.28 1.06 -16.82
C SER A 13 -15.95 0.20 -18.04
N ILE A 14 -15.18 -0.87 -17.89
CA ILE A 14 -14.88 -1.82 -18.97
C ILE A 14 -16.04 -2.81 -19.07
N LEU A 15 -17.02 -2.52 -19.94
CA LEU A 15 -18.13 -3.43 -20.30
C LEU A 15 -17.68 -4.74 -21.01
N LYS A 16 -16.36 -4.99 -21.11
CA LYS A 16 -15.75 -6.18 -21.70
C LYS A 16 -15.09 -7.04 -20.61
N ILE A 17 -15.92 -7.84 -19.93
CA ILE A 17 -15.52 -8.73 -18.82
C ILE A 17 -14.31 -9.62 -19.20
N ASN A 18 -14.26 -10.12 -20.44
CA ASN A 18 -13.19 -11.01 -20.92
C ASN A 18 -11.80 -10.33 -20.99
N GLU A 19 -11.73 -9.03 -21.31
CA GLU A 19 -10.47 -8.28 -21.32
C GLU A 19 -10.03 -7.89 -19.89
N ALA A 20 -11.01 -7.60 -19.02
CA ALA A 20 -10.77 -7.33 -17.60
C ALA A 20 -10.24 -8.58 -16.88
N GLU A 21 -10.78 -9.76 -17.19
CA GLU A 21 -10.32 -11.04 -16.64
C GLU A 21 -8.87 -11.34 -17.05
N LYS A 22 -8.56 -11.24 -18.35
CA LYS A 22 -7.20 -11.48 -18.86
C LYS A 22 -6.18 -10.49 -18.31
N SER A 23 -6.51 -9.19 -18.26
CA SER A 23 -5.61 -8.17 -17.70
C SER A 23 -5.41 -8.33 -16.20
N GLY A 24 -6.46 -8.69 -15.46
CA GLY A 24 -6.37 -9.03 -14.04
C GLY A 24 -5.49 -10.25 -13.78
N ALA A 25 -5.66 -11.32 -14.57
CA ALA A 25 -4.84 -12.54 -14.47
C ALA A 25 -3.36 -12.26 -14.78
N TRP A 26 -3.07 -11.53 -15.86
CA TRP A 26 -1.69 -11.15 -16.21
C TRP A 26 -1.05 -10.22 -15.17
N GLY A 27 -1.80 -9.25 -14.66
CA GLY A 27 -1.34 -8.37 -13.59
C GLY A 27 -1.01 -9.14 -12.31
N GLY A 28 -1.92 -10.02 -11.88
CA GLY A 28 -1.72 -10.88 -10.71
C GLY A 28 -0.52 -11.82 -10.87
N PHE A 29 -0.36 -12.41 -12.05
CA PHE A 29 0.79 -13.29 -12.35
C PHE A 29 2.12 -12.52 -12.29
N MET A 30 2.23 -11.37 -12.95
CA MET A 30 3.44 -10.54 -12.92
C MET A 30 3.82 -10.12 -11.50
N VAL A 31 2.84 -9.66 -10.72
CA VAL A 31 3.06 -9.27 -9.32
C VAL A 31 3.52 -10.47 -8.48
N SER A 32 2.92 -11.64 -8.68
CA SER A 32 3.31 -12.87 -7.97
C SER A 32 4.75 -13.29 -8.29
N VAL A 33 5.16 -13.21 -9.56
CA VAL A 33 6.55 -13.50 -9.97
C VAL A 33 7.54 -12.52 -9.31
N ILE A 34 7.22 -11.22 -9.29
CA ILE A 34 8.06 -10.21 -8.63
C ILE A 34 8.18 -10.49 -7.13
N PHE A 35 7.07 -10.80 -6.45
CA PHE A 35 7.08 -11.15 -5.03
C PHE A 35 7.86 -12.44 -4.74
N PHE A 36 7.75 -13.43 -5.62
CA PHE A 36 8.47 -14.68 -5.50
C PHE A 36 9.99 -14.45 -5.58
N ILE A 37 10.46 -13.73 -6.60
CA ILE A 37 11.88 -13.38 -6.76
C ILE A 37 12.37 -12.54 -5.56
N THR A 38 11.57 -11.55 -5.14
CA THR A 38 11.90 -10.72 -3.97
C THR A 38 12.07 -11.57 -2.72
N THR A 39 11.17 -12.53 -2.48
CA THR A 39 11.24 -13.42 -1.32
C THR A 39 12.50 -14.29 -1.35
N LEU A 40 12.87 -14.83 -2.52
CA LEU A 40 14.12 -15.59 -2.69
C LEU A 40 15.36 -14.74 -2.36
N ILE A 41 15.39 -13.49 -2.84
CA ILE A 41 16.48 -12.54 -2.56
C ILE A 41 16.59 -12.25 -1.07
N LEU A 42 15.45 -12.01 -0.40
CA LEU A 42 15.40 -11.77 1.04
C LEU A 42 15.83 -13.00 1.85
N PHE A 43 15.44 -14.19 1.42
CA PHE A 43 15.81 -15.45 2.08
C PHE A 43 17.32 -15.72 1.96
N ALA A 44 17.89 -15.52 0.76
CA ALA A 44 19.32 -15.66 0.51
C ALA A 44 20.19 -14.67 1.29
N ASN A 45 19.63 -13.52 1.70
CA ASN A 45 20.31 -12.49 2.48
C ASN A 45 19.74 -12.34 3.90
N SER A 46 19.12 -13.40 4.43
CA SER A 46 18.35 -13.37 5.68
C SER A 46 19.16 -12.87 6.88
N ASP A 47 20.43 -13.26 6.99
CA ASP A 47 21.34 -12.83 8.07
C ASP A 47 21.51 -11.30 8.13
N LYS A 48 21.55 -10.64 6.98
CA LYS A 48 21.76 -9.18 6.85
C LYS A 48 20.44 -8.41 6.96
N VAL A 49 19.35 -9.01 6.51
CA VAL A 49 18.05 -8.37 6.36
C VAL A 49 17.25 -8.36 7.65
N ALA A 50 17.43 -9.34 8.55
CA ALA A 50 16.63 -9.52 9.76
C ALA A 50 16.60 -8.30 10.70
N ARG A 51 17.61 -7.43 10.62
CA ARG A 51 17.72 -6.22 11.45
C ARG A 51 17.37 -4.93 10.73
N SER A 52 17.03 -4.98 9.44
CA SER A 52 16.65 -3.79 8.67
C SER A 52 15.14 -3.55 8.73
N ASP A 53 14.75 -2.28 8.91
CA ASP A 53 13.34 -1.89 8.83
C ASP A 53 12.79 -1.98 7.41
N VAL A 54 13.65 -1.74 6.40
CA VAL A 54 13.30 -1.86 4.98
C VAL A 54 14.29 -2.83 4.32
N PRO A 55 14.03 -4.15 4.42
CA PRO A 55 14.84 -5.22 3.85
C PRO A 55 15.42 -4.96 2.46
N MET A 56 14.56 -4.64 1.49
CA MET A 56 14.97 -4.45 0.10
C MET A 56 15.84 -3.20 -0.10
N LEU A 57 15.63 -2.14 0.69
CA LEU A 57 16.48 -0.95 0.65
C LEU A 57 17.88 -1.26 1.18
N ALA A 58 18.00 -2.08 2.22
CA ALA A 58 19.29 -2.51 2.74
C ALA A 58 20.09 -3.31 1.69
N ILE A 59 19.42 -4.19 0.95
CA ILE A 59 20.04 -4.92 -0.17
C ILE A 59 20.43 -3.95 -1.30
N ALA A 60 19.56 -2.99 -1.65
CA ALA A 60 19.89 -2.00 -2.68
C ALA A 60 21.13 -1.17 -2.33
N LYS A 61 21.37 -0.90 -1.04
CA LYS A 61 22.57 -0.19 -0.55
C LYS A 61 23.85 -0.98 -0.74
N GLU A 62 23.80 -2.30 -0.60
CA GLU A 62 24.95 -3.19 -0.84
C GLU A 62 25.31 -3.24 -2.33
N VAL A 63 24.31 -3.15 -3.22
CA VAL A 63 24.56 -3.13 -4.67
C VAL A 63 25.26 -1.82 -5.05
N ASN A 64 24.67 -0.67 -4.72
CA ASN A 64 25.27 0.64 -4.95
C ASN A 64 24.50 1.74 -4.17
N PRO A 65 25.20 2.65 -3.46
CA PRO A 65 24.57 3.69 -2.65
C PRO A 65 23.71 4.69 -3.43
N ILE A 66 24.01 4.96 -4.70
CA ILE A 66 23.22 5.82 -5.57
C ILE A 66 21.86 5.17 -5.85
N PHE A 67 21.86 3.87 -6.15
CA PHE A 67 20.63 3.12 -6.39
C PHE A 67 19.77 3.02 -5.13
N ALA A 68 20.37 2.87 -3.95
CA ALA A 68 19.62 2.92 -2.70
C ALA A 68 18.95 4.28 -2.45
N THR A 69 19.62 5.37 -2.83
CA THR A 69 19.06 6.73 -2.69
C THR A 69 17.86 6.92 -3.61
N LEU A 70 17.98 6.48 -4.88
CA LEU A 70 16.86 6.48 -5.82
C LEU A 70 15.71 5.60 -5.34
N TYR A 71 16.01 4.41 -4.81
CA TYR A 71 15.01 3.49 -4.26
C TYR A 71 14.26 4.10 -3.07
N ALA A 72 14.98 4.78 -2.16
CA ALA A 72 14.38 5.50 -1.05
C ALA A 72 13.46 6.64 -1.52
N LEU A 73 13.87 7.41 -2.55
CA LEU A 73 13.03 8.46 -3.14
C LEU A 73 11.76 7.90 -3.78
N VAL A 74 11.86 6.77 -4.48
CA VAL A 74 10.70 6.09 -5.08
C VAL A 74 9.74 5.61 -3.99
N ILE A 75 10.24 4.94 -2.94
CA ILE A 75 9.40 4.52 -1.80
C ILE A 75 8.72 5.72 -1.15
N PHE A 76 9.47 6.80 -0.91
CA PHE A 76 8.91 8.02 -0.34
C PHE A 76 7.77 8.58 -1.22
N GLY A 77 7.99 8.68 -2.53
CA GLY A 77 6.97 9.13 -3.47
C GLY A 77 5.71 8.25 -3.47
N LEU A 78 5.88 6.93 -3.42
CA LEU A 78 4.78 5.96 -3.37
C LEU A 78 3.97 6.08 -2.07
N ILE A 79 4.64 6.16 -0.93
CA ILE A 79 3.99 6.33 0.38
C ILE A 79 3.26 7.68 0.42
N PHE A 80 3.92 8.76 0.01
CA PHE A 80 3.35 10.10 0.02
C PHE A 80 2.08 10.19 -0.83
N ASN A 81 2.13 9.67 -2.06
CA ASN A 81 0.97 9.63 -2.95
C ASN A 81 -0.19 8.82 -2.34
N THR A 82 0.12 7.69 -1.70
CA THR A 82 -0.88 6.83 -1.08
C THR A 82 -1.56 7.52 0.11
N VAL A 83 -0.77 8.07 1.05
CA VAL A 83 -1.27 8.79 2.23
C VAL A 83 -2.10 10.00 1.82
N PHE A 84 -1.61 10.83 0.90
CA PHE A 84 -2.34 12.00 0.42
C PHE A 84 -3.70 11.62 -0.16
N SER A 85 -3.74 10.53 -0.94
CA SER A 85 -4.99 10.04 -1.54
C SER A 85 -5.99 9.52 -0.50
N LEU A 86 -5.52 8.82 0.53
CA LEU A 86 -6.36 8.27 1.60
C LEU A 86 -6.88 9.38 2.52
N TYR A 87 -6.03 10.32 2.92
CA TYR A 87 -6.45 11.45 3.76
C TYR A 87 -7.46 12.33 3.04
N TYR A 88 -7.27 12.57 1.74
CA TYR A 88 -8.27 13.26 0.94
C TYR A 88 -9.60 12.50 0.91
N ALA A 89 -9.57 11.19 0.63
CA ALA A 89 -10.78 10.36 0.56
C ALA A 89 -11.53 10.29 1.91
N LEU A 90 -10.81 10.07 3.01
CA LEU A 90 -11.36 10.08 4.37
C LEU A 90 -11.90 11.47 4.74
N GLY A 91 -11.12 12.52 4.49
CA GLY A 91 -11.54 13.90 4.71
C GLY A 91 -12.85 14.22 3.97
N LYS A 92 -12.98 13.84 2.70
CA LYS A 92 -14.22 14.02 1.92
C LYS A 92 -15.38 13.20 2.46
N ARG A 93 -15.12 11.97 2.93
CA ARG A 93 -16.13 11.09 3.51
C ARG A 93 -16.72 11.67 4.81
N PHE A 94 -15.90 12.25 5.67
CA PHE A 94 -16.34 12.82 6.95
C PHE A 94 -16.80 14.28 6.86
N SER A 95 -16.44 15.01 5.79
CA SER A 95 -16.79 16.43 5.67
C SER A 95 -18.24 16.71 5.28
N ALA A 96 -18.98 15.71 4.79
CA ALA A 96 -20.39 15.82 4.40
C ALA A 96 -20.70 17.06 3.51
N GLY A 97 -19.74 17.45 2.65
CA GLY A 97 -19.88 18.61 1.75
C GLY A 97 -19.42 19.96 2.30
N SER A 98 -19.01 20.07 3.57
CA SER A 98 -18.50 21.32 4.15
C SER A 98 -16.97 21.46 4.02
N ASP A 99 -16.50 22.54 3.38
CA ASP A 99 -15.06 22.81 3.21
C ASP A 99 -14.32 23.03 4.54
N LYS A 100 -14.96 23.67 5.52
CA LYS A 100 -14.38 23.88 6.86
C LYS A 100 -14.17 22.56 7.60
N ARG A 101 -15.13 21.64 7.51
CA ARG A 101 -15.01 20.30 8.10
C ARG A 101 -13.97 19.45 7.37
N PHE A 102 -13.89 19.57 6.05
CA PHE A 102 -12.87 18.88 5.25
C PHE A 102 -11.45 19.23 5.72
N LYS A 103 -11.13 20.52 5.81
CA LYS A 103 -9.82 20.98 6.29
C LYS A 103 -9.53 20.50 7.71
N PHE A 104 -10.52 20.54 8.59
CA PHE A 104 -10.39 20.04 9.97
C PHE A 104 -10.08 18.53 10.02
N PHE A 105 -10.85 17.69 9.32
CA PHE A 105 -10.65 16.24 9.32
C PHE A 105 -9.32 15.84 8.66
N VAL A 106 -8.94 16.46 7.55
CA VAL A 106 -7.64 16.19 6.91
C VAL A 106 -6.50 16.55 7.84
N ALA A 107 -6.56 17.71 8.51
CA ALA A 107 -5.56 18.11 9.50
C ALA A 107 -5.52 17.14 10.68
N ALA A 108 -6.68 16.73 11.20
CA ALA A 108 -6.78 15.75 12.28
C ALA A 108 -6.17 14.39 11.90
N PHE A 109 -6.48 13.87 10.70
CA PHE A 109 -5.88 12.63 10.20
C PHE A 109 -4.38 12.76 10.01
N ALA A 110 -3.91 13.88 9.45
CA ALA A 110 -2.48 14.15 9.29
C ALA A 110 -1.72 14.18 10.61
N LEU A 111 -2.26 14.89 11.62
CA LEU A 111 -1.70 14.92 12.96
C LEU A 111 -1.69 13.53 13.60
N SER A 112 -2.80 12.78 13.48
CA SER A 112 -2.86 11.43 14.05
C SER A 112 -1.84 10.48 13.41
N GLY A 113 -1.67 10.50 12.09
CA GLY A 113 -0.67 9.70 11.40
C GLY A 113 0.76 10.13 11.74
N PHE A 114 0.99 11.43 11.95
CA PHE A 114 2.27 11.93 12.44
C PHE A 114 2.58 11.40 13.85
N SER A 115 1.61 11.44 14.78
CA SER A 115 1.77 10.86 16.12
C SER A 115 2.05 9.35 16.09
N ILE A 116 1.37 8.60 15.22
CA ILE A 116 1.58 7.15 15.08
C ILE A 116 2.94 6.83 14.46
N SER A 117 3.49 7.71 13.61
CA SER A 117 4.78 7.51 12.94
C SER A 117 5.96 7.39 13.92
N PHE A 118 5.84 7.90 15.16
CA PHE A 118 6.86 7.75 16.20
C PHE A 118 7.02 6.32 16.74
N MET A 119 6.07 5.42 16.48
CA MET A 119 6.15 4.01 16.88
C MET A 119 7.25 3.24 16.12
N GLY A 120 7.81 3.82 15.06
CA GLY A 120 8.84 3.19 14.23
C GLY A 120 8.24 2.29 13.14
N PHE A 121 8.90 2.25 11.98
CA PHE A 121 8.37 1.58 10.78
C PHE A 121 8.10 0.09 10.99
N ARG A 122 9.05 -0.64 11.60
CA ARG A 122 8.92 -2.08 11.84
C ARG A 122 7.71 -2.44 12.70
N GLN A 123 7.55 -1.74 13.82
CA GLN A 123 6.43 -2.00 14.74
C GLN A 123 5.10 -1.62 14.08
N LEU A 124 5.05 -0.49 13.36
CA LEU A 124 3.87 -0.08 12.63
C LEU A 124 3.44 -1.15 11.60
N VAL A 125 4.38 -1.63 10.79
CA VAL A 125 4.10 -2.68 9.80
C VAL A 125 3.68 -4.00 10.47
N ALA A 126 4.36 -4.39 11.55
CA ALA A 126 4.06 -5.63 12.28
C ALA A 126 2.64 -5.64 12.89
N VAL A 127 2.10 -4.48 13.27
CA VAL A 127 0.72 -4.35 13.80
C VAL A 127 -0.30 -4.15 12.68
N MET A 128 0.01 -3.30 11.69
CA MET A 128 -0.94 -2.95 10.63
C MET A 128 -1.20 -4.08 9.63
N TYR A 129 -0.17 -4.83 9.23
CA TYR A 129 -0.35 -5.90 8.23
C TYR A 129 -1.30 -7.02 8.70
N PRO A 130 -1.21 -7.53 9.95
CA PRO A 130 -2.20 -8.47 10.46
C PRO A 130 -3.63 -7.89 10.49
N ILE A 131 -3.81 -6.65 10.94
CA ILE A 131 -5.13 -6.00 11.00
C ILE A 131 -5.75 -5.92 9.61
N ILE A 132 -4.99 -5.44 8.62
CA ILE A 132 -5.46 -5.34 7.23
C ILE A 132 -5.75 -6.74 6.67
N GLY A 133 -4.92 -7.73 6.99
CA GLY A 133 -5.13 -9.12 6.59
C GLY A 133 -6.42 -9.71 7.14
N TYR A 134 -6.71 -9.53 8.42
CA TYR A 134 -7.95 -10.00 9.03
C TYR A 134 -9.19 -9.28 8.50
N LEU A 135 -9.11 -7.97 8.26
CA LEU A 135 -10.18 -7.22 7.60
C LEU A 135 -10.43 -7.73 6.17
N GLY A 136 -9.37 -8.04 5.42
CA GLY A 136 -9.46 -8.65 4.10
C GLY A 136 -10.12 -10.03 4.13
N LEU A 137 -9.73 -10.89 5.08
CA LEU A 137 -10.32 -12.21 5.26
C LEU A 137 -11.81 -12.11 5.63
N LEU A 138 -12.18 -11.19 6.53
CA LEU A 138 -13.57 -10.92 6.87
C LEU A 138 -14.37 -10.50 5.63
N MET A 139 -13.83 -9.59 4.81
CA MET A 139 -14.48 -9.16 3.58
C MET A 139 -14.69 -10.32 2.58
N LEU A 140 -13.71 -11.23 2.46
CA LEU A 140 -13.86 -12.42 1.61
C LEU A 140 -14.98 -13.34 2.12
N VAL A 141 -15.04 -13.57 3.43
CA VAL A 141 -16.11 -14.39 4.05
C VAL A 141 -17.48 -13.76 3.79
N VAL A 142 -17.62 -12.44 3.98
CA VAL A 142 -18.87 -11.73 3.70
C VAL A 142 -19.28 -11.88 2.23
N LEU A 143 -18.33 -11.78 1.31
CA LEU A 143 -18.60 -11.91 -0.13
C LEU A 143 -19.08 -13.31 -0.48
N VAL A 144 -18.46 -14.36 0.07
CA VAL A 144 -18.86 -15.77 -0.15
C VAL A 144 -20.22 -16.10 0.47
N VAL A 145 -20.57 -15.50 1.61
CA VAL A 145 -21.88 -15.70 2.25
C VAL A 145 -22.98 -14.91 1.55
N ALA A 146 -22.67 -13.74 1.00
CA ALA A 146 -23.63 -12.88 0.30
C ALA A 146 -23.83 -13.25 -1.19
N SER A 147 -22.91 -14.02 -1.78
CA SER A 147 -23.01 -14.59 -3.14
C SER A 147 -23.80 -15.89 -3.16
#